data_AF-A0A9Q9EN90-F1
#
_entry.id   AF-A0A9Q9EN90-F1
#
_cell.length_a   1.000
_cell.length_b   1.000
_cell.length_c   1.000
_cell.angle_alpha   90.00
_cell.angle_beta   90.00
_cell.angle_gamma   90.00
#
_symmetry.space_group_name_H-M   'P 1'
#
loop_
_entity.id
_entity.type
_entity.pdbx_description
1 polymer ?
#
loop_
_entity_poly.entity_id
_entity_poly.type
_entity_poly.pdbx_seq_one_letter_code
_entity_poly.pdbx_strand_id
1 'polypeptide(L)'
;MAWPRTVRFGKRTTANGIQLTVGNAAGVLSPFLFTGSGPVYTGGYAVAIALLGLSGSLFTGMHFYWRRRNTNKRAGKEDWRAEGLSEEEVKELGDKNPNYFFTT
;
A
#
# COMPACT_ATOMS: atom_id res chain seq x y z
N MET A 1 14.44 22.65 18.66
CA MET A 1 14.18 21.20 18.74
C MET A 1 13.52 20.76 17.44
N ALA A 2 14.28 20.17 16.51
CA ALA A 2 13.87 19.98 15.12
C ALA A 2 13.84 18.48 14.75
N TRP A 3 12.79 17.76 15.16
CA TRP A 3 12.45 16.44 14.64
C TRP A 3 10.94 16.23 14.80
N PRO A 4 10.19 16.10 13.69
CA PRO A 4 9.65 14.79 13.28
C PRO A 4 9.44 14.62 11.76
N ARG A 5 10.06 15.46 10.90
CA ARG A 5 9.78 15.40 9.44
C ARG A 5 10.28 14.13 8.77
N THR A 6 11.39 13.59 9.26
CA THR A 6 12.12 12.51 8.62
C THR A 6 11.37 11.16 8.65
N VAL A 7 10.65 10.82 9.72
CA VAL A 7 9.84 9.58 9.80
C VAL A 7 8.67 9.56 8.82
N ARG A 8 8.07 10.73 8.53
CA ARG A 8 6.94 10.84 7.58
C ARG A 8 7.39 10.72 6.14
N PHE A 9 8.48 11.39 5.77
CA PHE A 9 9.06 11.27 4.42
C PHE A 9 9.71 9.89 4.21
N GLY A 10 10.32 9.31 5.24
CA GLY A 10 10.93 7.98 5.19
C GLY A 10 9.96 6.91 4.73
N LYS A 11 8.76 6.82 5.33
CA LYS A 11 7.74 5.82 4.94
C LYS A 11 7.35 5.92 3.46
N ARG A 12 7.13 7.13 2.94
CA ARG A 12 6.75 7.36 1.54
C ARG A 12 7.91 7.11 0.59
N THR A 13 9.11 7.59 0.91
CA THR A 13 10.30 7.41 0.07
C THR A 13 10.72 5.95 0.01
N THR A 14 10.68 5.21 1.12
CA THR A 14 10.95 3.78 1.15
C THR A 14 9.90 3.00 0.34
N ALA A 15 8.61 3.32 0.48
CA ALA A 15 7.56 2.68 -0.31
C ALA A 15 7.76 2.91 -1.82
N ASN A 16 8.03 4.15 -2.23
CA ASN A 16 8.32 4.47 -3.62
C ASN A 16 9.60 3.78 -4.13
N GLY A 17 10.65 3.73 -3.30
CA GLY A 17 11.91 3.05 -3.63
C GLY A 17 11.70 1.55 -3.87
N ILE A 18 10.93 0.88 -3.01
CA ILE A 18 10.57 -0.54 -3.20
C ILE A 18 9.77 -0.72 -4.48
N GLN A 19 8.74 0.10 -4.70
CA GLN A 19 7.92 0.03 -5.90
C GLN A 19 8.76 0.17 -7.18
N LEU A 20 9.69 1.13 -7.22
CA LEU A 20 10.57 1.35 -8.36
C LEU A 20 11.54 0.19 -8.57
N THR A 21 12.16 -0.33 -7.51
CA THR A 21 13.10 -1.45 -7.62
C THR A 21 12.40 -2.71 -8.13
N VAL A 22 11.25 -3.06 -7.55
CA VAL A 22 10.48 -4.25 -7.96
C VAL A 22 9.91 -4.07 -9.36
N GLY A 23 9.37 -2.88 -9.67
CA GLY A 23 8.83 -2.58 -11.00
C GLY A 23 9.88 -2.67 -12.12
N ASN A 24 11.08 -2.12 -11.89
CA ASN A 24 12.17 -2.20 -12.86
C ASN A 24 12.72 -3.64 -13.02
N ALA A 25 12.82 -4.40 -11.92
CA ALA A 25 13.25 -5.80 -11.97
C ALA A 25 12.28 -6.69 -12.79
N ALA A 26 10.98 -6.47 -12.65
CA ALA A 26 9.98 -7.17 -13.48
C ALA A 26 10.16 -6.87 -14.98
N GLY A 27 10.56 -5.65 -15.34
CA GLY A 27 10.87 -5.27 -16.72
C GLY A 27 12.07 -6.03 -17.31
N VAL A 28 13.11 -6.27 -16.52
CA VAL A 28 14.29 -7.06 -16.95
C VAL A 28 13.95 -8.53 -17.16
N LEU A 29 12.99 -9.07 -16.40
CA LEU A 29 12.53 -10.45 -16.55
C LEU A 29 11.57 -10.65 -17.73
N SER A 30 10.93 -9.58 -18.20
CA SER A 30 9.92 -9.62 -19.27
C SER A 30 10.41 -10.28 -20.56
N PRO A 31 11.60 -9.94 -21.13
CA PRO A 31 12.09 -10.59 -22.35
C PRO A 31 12.27 -12.11 -22.22
N PHE A 32 12.60 -12.62 -21.03
CA PHE A 32 12.73 -14.05 -20.78
C PHE A 32 11.38 -14.78 -20.84
N LEU A 33 10.28 -14.11 -20.49
CA LEU A 33 8.92 -14.66 -20.61
C LEU A 33 8.46 -14.79 -22.07
N PHE A 34 9.07 -14.04 -22.98
CA PHE A 34 8.80 -14.11 -24.42
C PHE A 34 9.86 -14.93 -25.19
N THR A 35 10.63 -15.78 -24.50
CA THR A 35 11.56 -16.71 -25.15
C THR A 35 10.82 -17.94 -25.68
N GLY A 36 10.70 -18.01 -27.01
CA GLY A 36 10.01 -19.12 -27.69
C GLY A 36 8.47 -19.04 -27.67
N SER A 37 7.82 -19.79 -28.56
CA SER A 37 6.35 -19.85 -28.80
C SER A 37 5.76 -18.76 -29.71
N GLY A 38 6.50 -18.31 -30.74
CA GLY A 38 5.94 -17.43 -31.78
C GLY A 38 4.84 -18.09 -32.63
N PRO A 39 4.00 -17.30 -33.33
CA PRO A 39 3.95 -15.83 -33.33
C PRO A 39 3.05 -15.24 -32.22
N VAL A 40 2.34 -16.09 -31.47
CA VAL A 40 1.29 -15.65 -30.52
C VAL A 40 1.80 -15.49 -29.09
N TYR A 41 2.88 -16.18 -28.70
CA TYR A 41 3.53 -16.07 -27.38
C TYR A 41 2.56 -16.16 -26.19
N THR A 42 1.66 -17.15 -26.24
CA THR A 42 0.57 -17.32 -25.27
C THR A 42 1.06 -17.40 -23.82
N GLY A 43 2.23 -18.01 -23.57
CA GLY A 43 2.83 -18.10 -22.24
C GLY A 43 3.17 -16.73 -21.64
N GLY A 44 3.83 -15.85 -22.40
CA GLY A 44 4.20 -14.52 -21.93
C GLY A 44 2.98 -13.65 -21.64
N TYR A 45 1.98 -13.66 -22.54
CA TYR A 45 0.73 -12.92 -22.32
C TYR A 45 -0.10 -13.47 -21.16
N ALA A 46 -0.17 -14.79 -20.98
CA ALA A 46 -0.88 -15.38 -19.86
C ALA A 46 -0.29 -14.95 -18.51
N VAL A 47 1.04 -14.95 -18.40
CA VAL A 47 1.73 -14.48 -17.18
C VAL A 47 1.50 -12.98 -16.95
N ALA A 48 1.57 -12.16 -18.00
CA ALA A 48 1.32 -10.72 -17.90
C ALA A 48 -0.11 -10.40 -17.42
N ILE A 49 -1.12 -11.07 -18.00
CA ILE A 49 -2.52 -10.91 -17.61
C ILE A 49 -2.75 -11.41 -16.18
N ALA A 50 -2.14 -12.54 -15.79
CA ALA A 50 -2.24 -13.06 -14.43
C ALA A 50 -1.65 -12.09 -13.40
N LEU A 51 -0.48 -11.50 -13.68
CA LEU A 51 0.15 -10.49 -12.82
C LEU A 51 -0.70 -9.22 -12.73
N LEU A 52 -1.31 -8.78 -13.84
CA LEU A 52 -2.23 -7.65 -13.84
C LEU A 52 -3.47 -7.93 -12.97
N GLY A 53 -4.07 -9.13 -13.12
CA GLY A 53 -5.20 -9.56 -12.31
C GLY A 53 -4.87 -9.65 -10.82
N LEU A 54 -3.70 -10.19 -10.48
CA LEU A 54 -3.19 -10.22 -9.11
C LEU A 54 -3.00 -8.81 -8.54
N SER A 55 -2.37 -7.92 -9.30
CA SER A 55 -2.18 -6.53 -8.92
C SER A 55 -3.50 -5.83 -8.64
N GLY A 56 -4.46 -5.92 -9.56
CA GLY A 56 -5.80 -5.38 -9.38
C GLY A 56 -6.49 -5.94 -8.14
N SER A 57 -6.43 -7.26 -7.93
CA SER A 57 -7.04 -7.93 -6.77
C SER A 57 -6.44 -7.44 -5.44
N LEU A 58 -5.12 -7.25 -5.37
CA LEU A 58 -4.44 -6.72 -4.19
C LEU A 58 -4.85 -5.27 -3.91
N PHE A 59 -4.90 -4.41 -4.93
CA PHE A 59 -5.34 -3.02 -4.77
C PHE A 59 -6.80 -2.91 -4.35
N THR A 60 -7.68 -3.73 -4.93
CA THR A 60 -9.09 -3.81 -4.55
C THR A 60 -9.25 -4.29 -3.10
N GLY A 61 -8.52 -5.35 -2.70
CA GLY A 61 -8.53 -5.84 -1.33
C GLY A 61 -8.06 -4.77 -0.33
N MET A 62 -6.99 -4.05 -0.67
CA MET A 62 -6.50 -2.94 0.14
C MET A 62 -7.52 -1.80 0.24
N HIS A 63 -8.18 -1.42 -0.85
CA HIS A 63 -9.24 -0.39 -0.83
C HIS A 63 -10.37 -0.77 0.14
N PHE A 64 -10.87 -2.00 0.07
CA PHE A 64 -11.91 -2.47 0.99
C PHE A 64 -11.43 -2.55 2.45
N TYR A 65 -10.17 -2.93 2.69
CA TYR A 65 -9.57 -2.92 4.01
C TYR A 65 -9.59 -1.52 4.65
N TRP A 66 -9.14 -0.50 3.92
CA TRP A 66 -9.15 0.88 4.41
C TRP A 66 -10.56 1.41 4.62
N ARG A 67 -11.50 1.07 3.72
CA ARG A 67 -12.92 1.43 3.89
C ARG A 67 -13.53 0.79 5.15
N ARG A 68 -13.19 -0.47 5.43
CA ARG A 68 -13.61 -1.18 6.64
C ARG A 68 -13.01 -0.55 7.90
N ARG A 69 -11.72 -0.20 7.88
CA ARG A 69 -11.05 0.54 8.97
C ARG A 69 -11.73 1.87 9.26
N ASN A 70 -12.02 2.68 8.23
CA ASN A 70 -12.73 3.94 8.40
C ASN A 70 -14.13 3.73 9.01
N THR A 71 -14.85 2.69 8.58
CA THR A 71 -16.16 2.35 9.15
C THR A 71 -16.05 1.97 10.63
N ASN A 72 -15.03 1.20 11.01
CA ASN A 72 -14.79 0.84 12.41
C ASN A 72 -14.42 2.06 13.27
N LYS A 73 -13.60 2.97 12.74
CA LYS A 73 -13.28 4.25 13.40
C LYS A 73 -14.53 5.10 13.62
N ARG A 74 -15.39 5.23 12.60
CA ARG A 74 -16.68 5.95 12.72
C ARG A 74 -17.63 5.32 13.74
N ALA A 75 -17.54 4.01 13.95
CA ALA A 75 -18.33 3.28 14.94
C ALA A 75 -17.72 3.32 16.35
N GLY A 76 -16.68 4.13 16.59
CA GLY A 76 -16.02 4.27 17.90
C GLY A 76 -15.22 3.05 18.36
N LYS A 77 -14.99 2.06 17.50
CA LYS A 77 -14.32 0.79 17.88
C LYS A 77 -12.82 0.94 18.14
N GLU A 78 -12.25 2.10 17.81
CA GLU A 78 -10.83 2.39 18.01
C GLU A 78 -10.59 3.50 19.07
N ASP A 79 -11.65 3.96 19.76
CA ASP A 79 -11.58 5.09 20.70
C ASP A 79 -10.74 4.77 21.94
N TRP A 80 -10.69 3.49 22.34
CA TRP A 80 -9.80 2.96 23.37
C TRP A 80 -8.32 3.28 23.16
N ARG A 81 -7.91 3.61 21.92
CA ARG A 81 -6.52 3.99 21.61
C ARG A 81 -6.17 5.41 22.03
N ALA A 82 -7.16 6.24 22.33
CA ALA A 82 -6.98 7.61 22.81
C ALA A 82 -7.31 7.76 24.30
N GLU A 83 -7.81 6.71 24.96
CA GLU A 83 -8.13 6.74 26.39
C GLU A 83 -6.85 6.91 27.23
N GLY A 84 -6.83 7.97 28.06
CA GLY A 84 -5.71 8.25 28.97
C GLY A 84 -4.53 9.01 28.36
N LEU A 85 -4.59 9.37 27.08
CA LEU A 85 -3.55 10.18 26.41
C LEU A 85 -3.95 11.66 26.38
N SER A 86 -2.96 12.55 26.54
CA SER A 86 -3.16 13.99 26.33
C SER A 86 -3.39 14.32 24.86
N GLU A 87 -3.98 15.49 24.55
CA GLU A 87 -4.23 15.89 23.15
C GLU A 87 -2.97 15.95 22.29
N GLU A 88 -1.82 16.27 22.89
CA GLU A 88 -0.51 16.29 22.25
C GLU A 88 -0.09 14.87 21.84
N GLU A 89 -0.20 13.90 22.76
CA GLU A 89 0.15 12.49 22.52
C GLU A 89 -0.80 11.83 21.52
N VAL A 90 -2.09 12.20 21.53
CA VAL A 90 -3.07 11.75 20.53
C VAL A 90 -2.72 12.25 19.13
N LYS A 91 -2.11 13.43 18.99
CA LYS A 91 -1.60 13.92 17.69
C LYS A 91 -0.36 13.14 17.23
N GLU A 92 0.48 12.70 18.16
CA GLU A 92 1.68 11.90 17.84
C GLU A 92 1.34 10.48 17.37
N LEU A 93 0.17 9.93 17.72
CA LEU A 93 -0.30 8.62 17.24
C LEU A 93 -0.40 8.52 15.70
N GLY A 94 -0.48 9.63 14.97
CA GLY A 94 -0.51 9.64 13.51
C GLY A 94 -1.67 8.83 12.92
N ASP A 95 -1.36 7.80 12.13
CA ASP A 95 -2.36 6.91 11.49
C ASP A 95 -3.14 6.03 12.48
N LYS A 96 -2.64 5.90 13.71
CA LYS A 96 -3.32 5.18 14.79
C LYS A 96 -4.37 6.01 15.52
N ASN A 97 -4.39 7.33 15.32
CA ASN A 97 -5.37 8.22 15.93
C ASN A 97 -6.79 7.82 15.48
N PRO A 98 -7.76 7.66 16.41
CA PRO A 98 -9.15 7.29 16.07
C PRO A 98 -9.82 8.31 15.13
N ASN A 99 -9.43 9.59 15.22
CA ASN A 99 -9.93 10.68 14.39
C ASN A 99 -9.24 10.79 13.02
N TYR A 100 -8.17 10.02 12.78
CA TYR A 100 -7.51 9.98 11.48
C TYR A 100 -8.23 9.03 10.52
N PHE A 101 -8.83 9.59 9.47
CA PHE A 101 -9.50 8.83 8.41
C PHE A 101 -8.62 8.69 7.18
N PHE A 102 -8.57 7.49 6.64
CA PHE A 102 -7.86 7.22 5.40
C PHE A 102 -8.67 7.74 4.20
N THR A 103 -8.02 8.39 3.24
CA THR A 103 -8.66 8.67 1.95
C THR A 103 -8.77 7.37 1.16
N THR A 104 -9.99 6.97 0.83
CA THR A 104 -10.33 5.72 0.12
C THR A 104 -11.00 6.01 -1.19
#